data_AF-A0A3S5JDE5-F1
#
_entry.id   AF-A0A3S5JDE5-F1
#
_cell.length_a   1.000
_cell.length_b   1.000
_cell.length_c   1.000
_cell.angle_alpha   90.00
_cell.angle_beta   90.00
_cell.angle_gamma   90.00
#
_symmetry.space_group_name_H-M   'P 1'
#
loop_
_entity.id
_entity.type
_entity.pdbx_description
1 polymer ?
#
loop_
_entity_poly.entity_id
_entity_poly.type
_entity_poly.pdbx_seq_one_letter_code
_entity_poly.pdbx_strand_id
1 'polypeptide(L)'
;MLPQTGCTAFDADFAEIQHLAGQTVESETALTLALQALYAKIIGVNLSAYDVEELRAEAPLVLKSMYQLRLDLRERLKDWEARGLVSAEAEKALRSVFRAIRYATDMLGELATGYDQMETGEKVLPAFTGTDINTLVHPYLEKPEGRIPFRSGDVIIVRGLRHNSAAIARIGDVDSQFSHAAIIHIDEKGRDRVLESLIEEGATISNLDYTLEHGLGRAVLFRHRDSDIAARAADKMYEKIRSSRRRGGSHIFYDFTMELNGYDELFCSKVIREAYDKASGGLVMLPTYPTEFRTSPRDFLDWIGVTADVSFAPGDMELETQFDAIAEWRDYRKTSRMRLMDMVMVKLFEWMEHQGYVFRPGLGIRLISFFGKLSGYLPNFLKDFLSFAIPKVPSNMEGKTIGAIAMLHSTAEPLYQELRKIENASINQHNRPLHPFQIYEYLDEFERKANGKIGYLKKA
;
A
#
# COMPACT_ATOMS: atom_id res chain seq x y z
N MET A 1 12.46 -25.32 -7.11
CA MET A 1 12.68 -26.36 -6.10
C MET A 1 11.87 -25.94 -4.88
N LEU A 2 11.03 -26.82 -4.33
CA LEU A 2 10.30 -26.53 -3.09
C LEU A 2 11.32 -26.31 -1.97
N PRO A 3 11.22 -25.24 -1.15
CA PRO A 3 11.98 -25.17 0.07
C PRO A 3 11.60 -26.38 0.93
N GLN A 4 12.60 -27.12 1.42
CA GLN A 4 12.39 -28.11 2.46
C GLN A 4 12.86 -27.47 3.75
N THR A 5 11.91 -27.00 4.55
CA THR A 5 12.23 -26.19 5.73
C THR A 5 12.52 -27.03 6.97
N GLY A 6 12.19 -28.32 6.94
CA GLY A 6 12.12 -29.18 8.13
C GLY A 6 10.73 -29.13 8.78
N CYS A 7 10.07 -27.97 8.72
CA CYS A 7 8.73 -27.79 9.25
C CYS A 7 7.70 -28.44 8.32
N THR A 8 7.40 -29.71 8.59
CA THR A 8 6.56 -30.57 7.74
C THR A 8 5.18 -29.96 7.46
N ALA A 9 4.56 -29.30 8.43
CA ALA A 9 3.25 -28.65 8.25
C ALA A 9 3.32 -27.48 7.25
N PHE A 10 4.36 -26.66 7.35
CA PHE A 10 4.59 -25.56 6.41
C PHE A 10 4.94 -26.07 5.02
N ASP A 11 5.82 -27.06 4.92
CA ASP A 11 6.23 -27.64 3.64
C ASP A 11 5.03 -28.22 2.89
N ALA A 12 4.11 -28.88 3.59
CA ALA A 12 2.86 -29.38 3.04
C ALA A 12 1.93 -28.23 2.57
N ASP A 13 1.72 -27.21 3.42
CA ASP A 13 0.88 -26.06 3.07
C ASP A 13 1.46 -25.29 1.88
N PHE A 14 2.77 -25.07 1.83
CA PHE A 14 3.44 -24.36 0.74
C PHE A 14 3.43 -25.16 -0.57
N ALA A 15 3.59 -26.48 -0.51
CA ALA A 15 3.44 -27.34 -1.69
C ALA A 15 2.04 -27.28 -2.29
N GLU A 16 1.00 -27.26 -1.44
CA GLU A 16 -0.38 -27.10 -1.90
C GLU A 16 -0.63 -25.71 -2.50
N ILE A 17 -0.11 -24.64 -1.87
CA ILE A 17 -0.16 -23.27 -2.41
C ILE A 17 0.49 -23.21 -3.80
N GLN A 18 1.67 -23.80 -3.97
CA GLN A 18 2.33 -23.85 -5.28
C GLN A 18 1.54 -24.67 -6.30
N HIS A 19 0.93 -25.79 -5.88
CA HIS A 19 0.08 -26.59 -6.74
C HIS A 19 -1.12 -25.77 -7.25
N LEU A 20 -1.88 -25.14 -6.36
CA LEU A 20 -3.03 -24.29 -6.69
C LEU A 20 -2.62 -23.13 -7.61
N ALA A 21 -1.51 -22.45 -7.29
CA ALA A 21 -0.97 -21.36 -8.10
C ALA A 21 -0.41 -21.80 -9.46
N GLY A 22 -0.20 -23.10 -9.69
CA GLY A 22 0.27 -23.68 -10.94
C GLY A 22 -0.83 -24.29 -11.82
N GLN A 23 -2.08 -24.35 -11.34
CA GLN A 23 -3.17 -24.98 -12.07
C GLN A 23 -3.48 -24.25 -13.38
N THR A 24 -3.63 -25.01 -14.47
CA THR A 24 -4.14 -24.51 -15.75
C THR A 24 -5.63 -24.22 -15.63
N VAL A 25 -6.07 -23.11 -16.22
CA VAL A 25 -7.47 -22.67 -16.21
C VAL A 25 -7.90 -22.37 -17.63
N GLU A 26 -9.17 -22.67 -17.95
CA GLU A 26 -9.72 -22.60 -19.32
C GLU A 26 -10.91 -21.64 -19.46
N SER A 27 -11.34 -21.00 -18.36
CA SER A 27 -12.45 -20.04 -18.36
C SER A 27 -12.30 -18.99 -17.26
N GLU A 28 -12.97 -17.85 -17.40
CA GLU A 28 -13.00 -16.77 -16.39
C GLU A 28 -13.47 -17.27 -15.02
N THR A 29 -14.53 -18.10 -15.01
CA THR A 29 -15.05 -18.70 -13.77
C THR A 29 -14.04 -19.65 -13.13
N ALA A 30 -13.36 -20.47 -13.93
CA ALA A 30 -12.33 -21.38 -13.42
C ALA A 30 -11.14 -20.61 -12.84
N LEU A 31 -10.71 -19.51 -13.48
CA LEU A 31 -9.65 -18.63 -12.97
C LEU A 31 -10.06 -18.00 -11.63
N THR A 32 -11.27 -17.45 -11.55
CA THR A 32 -11.79 -16.84 -10.32
C THR A 32 -11.80 -17.83 -9.16
N LEU A 33 -12.36 -19.03 -9.38
CA LEU A 33 -12.43 -20.07 -8.35
C LEU A 33 -11.04 -20.56 -7.92
N ALA A 34 -10.11 -20.72 -8.87
CA ALA A 34 -8.73 -21.12 -8.57
C ALA A 34 -8.01 -20.08 -7.71
N LEU A 35 -8.15 -18.79 -8.04
CA LEU A 35 -7.56 -17.69 -7.27
C LEU A 35 -8.19 -17.55 -5.87
N GLN A 36 -9.51 -17.74 -5.76
CA GLN A 36 -10.20 -17.75 -4.46
C GLN A 36 -9.77 -18.93 -3.59
N ALA A 37 -9.62 -20.13 -4.16
CA ALA A 37 -9.10 -21.29 -3.45
C ALA A 37 -7.66 -21.08 -2.98
N LEU A 38 -6.81 -20.51 -3.84
CA LEU A 38 -5.44 -20.13 -3.49
C LEU A 38 -5.41 -19.12 -2.34
N TYR A 39 -6.22 -18.06 -2.42
CA TYR A 39 -6.35 -17.08 -1.34
C TYR A 39 -6.78 -17.74 -0.04
N ALA A 40 -7.85 -18.53 -0.06
CA ALA A 40 -8.39 -19.24 1.10
C ALA A 40 -7.34 -20.17 1.73
N LYS A 41 -6.53 -20.85 0.92
CA LYS A 41 -5.42 -21.68 1.42
C LYS A 41 -4.37 -20.85 2.15
N ILE A 42 -3.95 -19.72 1.58
CA ILE A 42 -2.92 -18.85 2.17
C ILE A 42 -3.40 -18.24 3.50
N ILE A 43 -4.63 -17.72 3.55
CA ILE A 43 -5.16 -17.11 4.79
C ILE A 43 -5.65 -18.16 5.80
N GLY A 44 -5.85 -19.41 5.40
CA GLY A 44 -6.36 -20.49 6.25
C GLY A 44 -5.27 -21.27 6.98
N VAL A 45 -3.99 -20.93 6.78
CA VAL A 45 -2.87 -21.65 7.39
C VAL A 45 -2.93 -21.59 8.91
N ASN A 46 -2.66 -22.72 9.57
CA ASN A 46 -2.59 -22.78 11.02
C ASN A 46 -1.16 -22.48 11.49
N LEU A 47 -0.88 -21.21 11.78
CA LEU A 47 0.43 -20.79 12.30
C LEU A 47 0.85 -21.52 13.59
N SER A 48 -0.08 -22.15 14.32
CA SER A 48 0.24 -22.90 15.54
C SER A 48 0.82 -24.28 15.25
N ALA A 49 0.66 -24.78 14.03
CA ALA A 49 1.16 -26.07 13.59
C ALA A 49 2.60 -25.98 13.05
N TYR A 50 3.16 -24.77 12.94
CA TYR A 50 4.48 -24.54 12.38
C TYR A 50 5.55 -24.58 13.44
N ASP A 51 6.65 -25.29 13.16
CA ASP A 51 7.88 -25.17 13.94
C ASP A 51 8.58 -23.86 13.56
N VAL A 52 8.52 -22.91 14.49
CA VAL A 52 9.03 -21.55 14.29
C VAL A 52 10.55 -21.49 14.22
N GLU A 53 11.27 -22.43 14.84
CA GLU A 53 12.74 -22.42 14.82
C GLU A 53 13.25 -23.00 13.50
N GLU A 54 12.64 -24.08 13.02
CA GLU A 54 12.92 -24.61 11.67
C GLU A 54 12.58 -23.58 10.58
N LEU A 55 11.40 -22.93 10.67
CA LEU A 55 11.05 -21.87 9.72
C LEU A 55 12.00 -20.68 9.77
N ARG A 56 12.43 -20.25 10.96
CA ARG A 56 13.35 -19.13 11.12
C ARG A 56 14.69 -19.42 10.44
N ALA A 57 15.22 -20.64 10.59
CA ALA A 57 16.48 -21.06 9.97
C ALA A 57 16.42 -20.98 8.44
N GLU A 58 15.27 -21.32 7.86
CA GLU A 58 15.07 -21.39 6.41
C GLU A 58 14.35 -20.16 5.81
N ALA A 59 14.08 -19.15 6.62
CA ALA A 59 13.32 -17.96 6.22
C ALA A 59 13.87 -17.26 4.95
N PRO A 60 15.19 -17.09 4.74
CA PRO A 60 15.71 -16.48 3.51
C PRO A 60 15.29 -17.23 2.23
N LEU A 61 15.29 -18.56 2.26
CA LEU A 61 14.91 -19.41 1.13
C LEU A 61 13.40 -19.34 0.89
N VAL A 62 12.62 -19.39 1.96
CA VAL A 62 11.15 -19.32 1.89
C VAL A 62 10.68 -17.94 1.40
N LEU A 63 11.28 -16.85 1.88
CA LEU A 63 11.00 -15.48 1.40
C LEU A 63 11.24 -15.34 -0.10
N LYS A 64 12.36 -15.87 -0.61
CA LYS A 64 12.65 -15.90 -2.05
C LYS A 64 11.62 -16.72 -2.81
N SER A 65 11.20 -17.87 -2.27
CA SER A 65 10.20 -18.75 -2.89
C SER A 65 8.81 -18.09 -2.94
N MET A 66 8.38 -17.40 -1.89
CA MET A 66 7.12 -16.63 -1.86
C MET A 66 7.16 -15.43 -2.82
N TYR A 67 8.32 -14.80 -2.99
CA TYR A 67 8.47 -13.75 -4.00
C TYR A 67 8.42 -14.30 -5.41
N GLN A 68 9.11 -15.41 -5.68
CA GLN A 68 9.04 -16.08 -6.97
C GLN A 68 7.61 -16.46 -7.33
N LEU A 69 6.85 -17.02 -6.38
CA LEU A 69 5.43 -17.34 -6.57
C LEU A 69 4.61 -16.14 -7.06
N ARG A 70 4.86 -14.93 -6.53
CA ARG A 70 4.18 -13.71 -6.98
C ARG A 70 4.64 -13.25 -8.36
N LEU A 71 5.94 -13.38 -8.66
CA LEU A 71 6.46 -13.10 -10.00
C LEU A 71 5.83 -14.06 -11.04
N ASP A 72 5.73 -15.35 -10.71
CA ASP A 72 5.11 -16.36 -11.57
C ASP A 72 3.64 -16.04 -11.82
N LEU A 73 2.88 -15.71 -10.77
CA LEU A 73 1.47 -15.29 -10.92
C LEU A 73 1.32 -14.03 -11.78
N ARG A 74 2.22 -13.04 -11.64
CA ARG A 74 2.25 -11.86 -12.51
C ARG A 74 2.58 -12.21 -13.96
N GLU A 75 3.48 -13.15 -14.19
CA GLU A 75 3.80 -13.61 -15.55
C GLU A 75 2.59 -14.30 -16.18
N ARG A 76 1.87 -15.11 -15.40
CA ARG A 76 0.66 -15.80 -15.84
C ARG A 76 -0.50 -14.84 -16.14
N LEU A 77 -0.58 -13.70 -15.46
CA LEU A 77 -1.59 -12.67 -15.75
C LEU A 77 -1.61 -12.27 -17.23
N LYS A 78 -0.43 -12.18 -17.88
CA LYS A 78 -0.34 -11.87 -19.31
C LYS A 78 -1.04 -12.92 -20.19
N ASP A 79 -0.85 -14.20 -19.88
CA ASP A 79 -1.51 -15.29 -20.60
C ASP A 79 -3.02 -15.23 -20.39
N TRP A 80 -3.45 -14.99 -19.16
CA TRP A 80 -4.86 -14.85 -18.82
C TRP A 80 -5.50 -13.66 -19.53
N GLU A 81 -4.82 -12.51 -19.61
CA GLU A 81 -5.24 -11.34 -20.38
C GLU A 81 -5.37 -11.66 -21.87
N ALA A 82 -4.34 -12.25 -22.47
CA ALA A 82 -4.31 -12.59 -23.88
C ALA A 82 -5.42 -13.58 -24.29
N ARG A 83 -5.84 -14.43 -23.35
CA ARG A 83 -6.93 -15.40 -23.51
C ARG A 83 -8.31 -14.86 -23.11
N GLY A 84 -8.39 -13.62 -22.63
CA GLY A 84 -9.64 -13.00 -22.18
C GLY A 84 -10.24 -13.66 -20.93
N LEU A 85 -9.41 -14.18 -20.03
CA LEU A 85 -9.85 -14.90 -18.83
C LEU A 85 -10.00 -14.01 -17.59
N VAL A 86 -9.49 -12.76 -17.63
CA VAL A 86 -9.46 -11.87 -16.46
C VAL A 86 -10.77 -11.08 -16.38
N SER A 87 -11.77 -11.64 -15.69
CA SER A 87 -12.97 -10.89 -15.28
C SER A 87 -12.65 -9.95 -14.11
N ALA A 88 -13.59 -9.06 -13.76
CA ALA A 88 -13.47 -8.21 -12.57
C ALA A 88 -13.30 -9.05 -11.29
N GLU A 89 -14.03 -10.15 -11.14
CA GLU A 89 -13.92 -11.04 -9.98
C GLU A 89 -12.56 -11.75 -9.93
N ALA A 90 -12.03 -12.18 -11.08
CA ALA A 90 -10.71 -12.78 -11.17
C ALA A 90 -9.61 -11.78 -10.77
N GLU A 91 -9.72 -10.54 -11.25
CA GLU A 91 -8.82 -9.45 -10.89
C GLU A 91 -8.83 -9.18 -9.37
N LYS A 92 -10.01 -9.03 -8.77
CA LYS A 92 -10.16 -8.83 -7.30
C LYS A 92 -9.60 -10.01 -6.50
N ALA A 93 -9.80 -11.24 -6.98
CA ALA A 93 -9.25 -12.44 -6.37
C ALA A 93 -7.71 -12.45 -6.45
N LEU A 94 -7.12 -12.10 -7.59
CA LEU A 94 -5.66 -12.03 -7.77
C LEU A 94 -5.01 -11.01 -6.82
N ARG A 95 -5.60 -9.82 -6.68
CA ARG A 95 -5.15 -8.81 -5.71
C ARG A 95 -5.18 -9.34 -4.27
N SER A 96 -6.24 -10.06 -3.93
CA SER A 96 -6.38 -10.69 -2.61
C SER A 96 -5.28 -11.74 -2.37
N VAL A 97 -4.96 -12.55 -3.39
CA VAL A 97 -3.81 -13.49 -3.35
C VAL A 97 -2.49 -12.73 -3.11
N PHE A 98 -2.21 -11.67 -3.88
CA PHE A 98 -0.98 -10.89 -3.72
C PHE A 98 -0.85 -10.28 -2.32
N ARG A 99 -1.94 -9.76 -1.77
CA ARG A 99 -2.02 -9.24 -0.41
C ARG A 99 -1.75 -10.34 0.63
N ALA A 100 -2.39 -11.50 0.49
CA ALA A 100 -2.22 -12.62 1.41
C ALA A 100 -0.76 -13.13 1.43
N ILE A 101 -0.15 -13.33 0.26
CA ILE A 101 1.26 -13.74 0.16
C ILE A 101 2.18 -12.69 0.79
N ARG A 102 1.89 -11.40 0.61
CA ARG A 102 2.68 -10.33 1.26
C ARG A 102 2.56 -10.34 2.76
N TYR A 103 1.38 -10.57 3.34
CA TYR A 103 1.26 -10.72 4.78
C TYR A 103 2.01 -11.94 5.31
N ALA A 104 1.97 -13.07 4.59
CA ALA A 104 2.79 -14.24 4.93
C ALA A 104 4.30 -13.90 4.87
N THR A 105 4.73 -13.17 3.84
CA THR A 105 6.13 -12.71 3.69
C THR A 105 6.55 -11.76 4.82
N ASP A 106 5.66 -10.86 5.24
CA ASP A 106 5.93 -9.92 6.35
C ASP A 106 6.10 -10.67 7.67
N MET A 107 5.17 -11.56 8.01
CA MET A 107 5.24 -12.35 9.25
C MET A 107 6.48 -13.26 9.28
N LEU A 108 6.87 -13.82 8.13
CA LEU A 108 8.10 -14.60 8.00
C LEU A 108 9.36 -13.75 8.16
N GLY A 109 9.39 -12.55 7.56
CA GLY A 109 10.50 -11.62 7.72
C GLY A 109 10.63 -11.10 9.15
N GLU A 110 9.50 -10.81 9.80
CA GLU A 110 9.41 -10.51 11.23
C GLU A 110 10.01 -11.65 12.07
N LEU A 111 9.64 -12.91 11.80
CA LEU A 111 10.22 -14.08 12.47
C LEU A 111 11.73 -14.20 12.23
N ALA A 112 12.19 -13.96 11.00
CA ALA A 112 13.59 -14.05 10.60
C ALA A 112 14.47 -13.01 11.32
N THR A 113 13.93 -11.84 11.61
CA THR A 113 14.61 -10.79 12.38
C THR A 113 14.36 -10.91 13.88
N GLY A 114 13.77 -12.01 14.37
CA GLY A 114 13.47 -12.19 15.79
C GLY A 114 12.46 -11.20 16.35
N TYR A 115 11.55 -10.72 15.50
CA TYR A 115 10.55 -9.68 15.80
C TYR A 115 11.14 -8.32 16.21
N ASP A 116 12.38 -8.05 15.78
CA ASP A 116 13.06 -6.78 16.06
C ASP A 116 12.14 -5.57 15.81
N GLN A 117 12.21 -4.61 16.73
CA GLN A 117 11.39 -3.41 16.72
C GLN A 117 12.31 -2.21 16.80
N MET A 118 12.02 -1.17 16.02
CA MET A 118 12.84 0.02 16.07
C MET A 118 12.83 0.66 17.45
N GLU A 119 14.01 1.05 17.91
CA GLU A 119 14.20 1.78 19.15
C GLU A 119 13.70 3.24 19.03
N THR A 120 13.53 3.90 20.17
CA THR A 120 13.11 5.31 20.19
C THR A 120 14.21 6.19 19.59
N GLY A 121 13.90 6.93 18.52
CA GLY A 121 14.84 7.81 17.84
C GLY A 121 15.62 7.16 16.70
N GLU A 122 15.46 5.85 16.49
CA GLU A 122 16.03 5.16 15.36
C GLU A 122 15.38 5.61 14.03
N LYS A 123 16.17 5.66 12.95
CA LYS A 123 15.69 5.97 11.60
C LYS A 123 15.33 4.68 10.85
N VAL A 124 14.32 4.78 9.99
CA VAL A 124 13.98 3.69 9.07
C VAL A 124 15.16 3.43 8.13
N LEU A 125 15.32 2.19 7.69
CA LEU A 125 16.31 1.88 6.66
C LEU A 125 15.90 2.55 5.34
N PRO A 126 16.85 3.03 4.52
CA PRO A 126 16.53 3.51 3.19
C PRO A 126 15.93 2.38 2.34
N ALA A 127 14.88 2.68 1.58
CA ALA A 127 14.26 1.68 0.73
C ALA A 127 15.23 1.10 -0.31
N PHE A 128 15.08 -0.19 -0.60
CA PHE A 128 15.94 -0.99 -1.49
C PHE A 128 17.40 -1.12 -1.01
N THR A 129 17.60 -1.08 0.31
CA THR A 129 18.89 -1.39 0.95
C THR A 129 18.73 -2.57 1.91
N GLY A 130 19.86 -3.14 2.34
CA GLY A 130 19.90 -4.22 3.32
C GLY A 130 20.34 -5.55 2.71
N THR A 131 20.05 -6.63 3.41
CA THR A 131 20.45 -7.99 3.04
C THR A 131 19.43 -8.65 2.10
N ASP A 132 19.77 -9.86 1.66
CA ASP A 132 18.95 -10.73 0.82
C ASP A 132 17.53 -11.03 1.34
N ILE A 133 17.22 -10.73 2.61
CA ILE A 133 15.90 -11.04 3.20
C ILE A 133 14.93 -9.87 3.08
N ASN A 134 15.41 -8.62 3.18
CA ASN A 134 14.55 -7.44 3.23
C ASN A 134 14.44 -6.70 1.89
N THR A 135 15.39 -6.94 0.96
CA THR A 135 15.28 -6.56 -0.46
C THR A 135 15.25 -7.80 -1.33
N LEU A 136 14.08 -8.14 -1.87
CA LEU A 136 13.93 -9.24 -2.82
C LEU A 136 13.99 -8.68 -4.24
N VAL A 137 14.94 -9.15 -5.04
CA VAL A 137 15.24 -8.63 -6.38
C VAL A 137 14.85 -9.66 -7.43
N HIS A 138 14.30 -9.19 -8.55
CA HIS A 138 13.91 -10.05 -9.66
C HIS A 138 15.10 -10.91 -10.13
N PRO A 139 14.93 -12.23 -10.34
CA PRO A 139 16.04 -13.13 -10.67
C PRO A 139 16.90 -12.82 -11.90
N TYR A 140 16.40 -12.04 -12.88
CA TYR A 140 17.20 -11.71 -14.07
C TYR A 140 18.17 -10.56 -13.82
N LEU A 141 17.95 -9.76 -12.77
CA LEU A 141 18.96 -8.80 -12.36
C LEU A 141 20.06 -9.58 -11.68
N GLU A 142 21.28 -9.50 -12.22
CA GLU A 142 22.47 -9.80 -11.43
C GLU A 142 22.33 -9.02 -10.13
N LYS A 143 22.42 -9.71 -8.98
CA LYS A 143 22.35 -9.04 -7.68
C LYS A 143 23.31 -7.86 -7.69
N PRO A 144 22.80 -6.61 -7.72
CA PRO A 144 23.71 -5.50 -7.83
C PRO A 144 24.55 -5.48 -6.56
N GLU A 145 25.87 -5.42 -6.69
CA GLU A 145 26.76 -5.11 -5.57
C GLU A 145 26.43 -3.67 -5.12
N GLY A 146 25.52 -3.53 -4.16
CA GLY A 146 25.07 -2.25 -3.62
C GLY A 146 23.63 -1.88 -4.01
N ARG A 147 23.46 -0.71 -4.63
CA ARG A 147 22.13 -0.11 -4.86
C ARG A 147 21.46 -0.69 -6.12
N ILE A 148 20.14 -0.82 -6.07
CA ILE A 148 19.34 -1.14 -7.27
C ILE A 148 19.63 -0.12 -8.39
N PRO A 149 19.93 -0.57 -9.62
CA PRO A 149 20.19 0.32 -10.75
C PRO A 149 18.87 0.89 -11.26
N PHE A 150 18.44 2.02 -10.69
CA PHE A 150 17.27 2.77 -11.12
C PHE A 150 17.41 3.28 -12.56
N ARG A 151 16.28 3.47 -13.24
CA ARG A 151 16.21 4.01 -14.61
C ARG A 151 15.11 5.07 -14.71
N SER A 152 15.29 6.03 -15.61
CA SER A 152 14.21 6.97 -15.96
C SER A 152 12.97 6.21 -16.40
N GLY A 153 11.82 6.56 -15.82
CA GLY A 153 10.54 5.92 -16.06
C GLY A 153 10.21 4.78 -15.11
N ASP A 154 11.16 4.33 -14.29
CA ASP A 154 10.84 3.39 -13.20
C ASP A 154 9.75 3.99 -12.29
N VAL A 155 8.83 3.13 -11.86
CA VAL A 155 7.72 3.50 -10.97
C VAL A 155 7.97 2.87 -9.61
N ILE A 156 7.90 3.67 -8.54
CA ILE A 156 7.94 3.16 -7.17
C ILE A 156 6.55 3.33 -6.57
N ILE A 157 6.02 2.25 -5.99
CA ILE A 157 4.88 2.35 -5.07
C ILE A 157 5.33 2.03 -3.66
N VAL A 158 4.78 2.75 -2.69
CA VAL A 158 5.21 2.66 -1.29
C VAL A 158 4.04 2.59 -0.32
N ARG A 159 4.34 2.09 0.87
CA ARG A 159 3.46 2.13 2.04
C ARG A 159 4.10 2.97 3.13
N GLY A 160 3.48 4.11 3.43
CA GLY A 160 3.87 4.95 4.57
C GLY A 160 3.44 4.37 5.92
N LEU A 161 3.86 4.97 7.03
CA LEU A 161 3.58 4.46 8.39
C LEU A 161 2.41 5.15 9.12
N ARG A 162 1.64 5.99 8.42
CA ARG A 162 0.50 6.74 9.00
C ARG A 162 -0.85 6.06 8.71
N HIS A 163 -1.85 6.38 9.53
CA HIS A 163 -3.24 5.91 9.33
C HIS A 163 -3.85 6.40 8.01
N ASN A 164 -3.56 7.61 7.55
CA ASN A 164 -4.07 8.09 6.25
C ASN A 164 -3.54 7.25 5.09
N SER A 165 -2.29 6.80 5.20
CA SER A 165 -1.71 5.86 4.24
C SER A 165 -2.41 4.50 4.30
N ALA A 166 -2.83 4.05 5.49
CA ALA A 166 -3.65 2.84 5.64
C ALA A 166 -5.03 3.02 4.99
N ALA A 167 -5.66 4.17 5.23
CA ALA A 167 -6.95 4.51 4.66
C ALA A 167 -6.92 4.50 3.12
N ILE A 168 -5.93 5.15 2.51
CA ILE A 168 -5.75 5.14 1.04
C ILE A 168 -5.60 3.71 0.52
N ALA A 169 -4.86 2.86 1.24
CA ALA A 169 -4.66 1.47 0.84
C ALA A 169 -5.92 0.60 0.99
N ARG A 170 -6.94 1.03 1.74
CA ARG A 170 -8.11 0.21 2.12
C ARG A 170 -9.46 0.78 1.70
N ILE A 171 -9.51 1.98 1.14
CA ILE A 171 -10.77 2.66 0.86
C ILE A 171 -11.46 2.15 -0.41
N GLY A 172 -10.73 1.52 -1.34
CA GLY A 172 -11.29 0.96 -2.57
C GLY A 172 -12.12 -0.31 -2.37
N ASP A 173 -12.72 -0.79 -3.46
CA ASP A 173 -13.45 -2.07 -3.53
C ASP A 173 -12.56 -3.32 -3.36
N VAL A 174 -11.24 -3.14 -3.44
CA VAL A 174 -10.24 -4.14 -3.07
C VAL A 174 -9.16 -3.52 -2.22
N ASP A 175 -8.84 -4.15 -1.09
CA ASP A 175 -7.72 -3.71 -0.29
C ASP A 175 -6.37 -3.88 -1.01
N SER A 176 -5.57 -2.82 -0.98
CA SER A 176 -4.17 -2.75 -1.35
C SER A 176 -3.25 -2.76 -0.11
N GLN A 177 -1.94 -2.75 -0.34
CA GLN A 177 -0.91 -2.50 0.66
C GLN A 177 0.00 -1.33 0.28
N PHE A 178 -0.47 -0.44 -0.59
CA PHE A 178 0.27 0.71 -1.10
C PHE A 178 -0.59 1.96 -1.06
N SER A 179 0.03 3.07 -0.72
CA SER A 179 -0.66 4.34 -0.43
C SER A 179 -0.14 5.53 -1.22
N HIS A 180 1.01 5.37 -1.88
CA HIS A 180 1.64 6.42 -2.66
C HIS A 180 2.42 5.82 -3.82
N ALA A 181 2.53 6.57 -4.90
CA ALA A 181 3.22 6.17 -6.11
C ALA A 181 4.01 7.35 -6.70
N ALA A 182 5.16 7.05 -7.30
CA ALA A 182 6.02 8.05 -7.91
C ALA A 182 6.77 7.48 -9.12
N ILE A 183 7.25 8.35 -9.99
CA ILE A 183 8.08 8.00 -11.16
C ILE A 183 9.49 8.58 -11.01
N ILE A 184 10.50 7.79 -11.36
CA ILE A 184 11.90 8.18 -11.29
C ILE A 184 12.31 8.87 -12.58
N HIS A 185 13.06 9.96 -12.47
CA HIS A 185 13.71 10.63 -13.58
C HIS A 185 15.19 10.81 -13.27
N ILE A 186 16.05 10.28 -14.14
CA ILE A 186 17.50 10.45 -14.10
C ILE A 186 17.87 11.45 -15.19
N ASP A 187 18.44 12.59 -14.80
CA ASP A 187 18.82 13.60 -15.78
C ASP A 187 20.14 13.27 -16.51
N GLU A 188 20.47 14.04 -17.54
CA GLU A 188 21.70 13.88 -18.35
C GLU A 188 23.00 13.92 -17.52
N LYS A 189 22.95 14.47 -16.29
CA LYS A 189 24.08 14.54 -15.36
C LYS A 189 24.10 13.36 -14.39
N GLY A 190 23.22 12.38 -14.56
CA GLY A 190 23.07 11.22 -13.70
C GLY A 190 22.44 11.54 -12.34
N ARG A 191 21.68 12.64 -12.21
CA ARG A 191 21.03 12.98 -10.95
C ARG A 191 19.64 12.35 -10.87
N ASP A 192 19.47 11.47 -9.90
CA ASP A 192 18.20 10.78 -9.66
C ASP A 192 17.18 11.69 -8.96
N ARG A 193 16.01 11.80 -9.57
CA ARG A 193 14.86 12.58 -9.08
C ARG A 193 13.64 11.69 -8.94
N VAL A 194 12.83 12.01 -7.95
CA VAL A 194 11.48 11.46 -7.81
C VAL A 194 10.49 12.53 -8.23
N LEU A 195 9.61 12.17 -9.16
CA LEU A 195 8.49 12.98 -9.60
C LEU A 195 7.23 12.39 -8.98
N GLU A 196 6.54 13.19 -8.18
CA GLU A 196 5.40 12.73 -7.38
C GLU A 196 4.42 13.88 -7.15
N SER A 197 3.22 13.53 -6.68
CA SER A 197 2.28 14.52 -6.16
C SER A 197 1.97 14.19 -4.70
N LEU A 198 2.32 15.10 -3.80
CA LEU A 198 2.12 14.96 -2.36
C LEU A 198 0.85 15.68 -1.95
N ILE A 199 0.12 15.14 -0.97
CA ILE A 199 -1.09 15.78 -0.42
C ILE A 199 -0.80 17.23 -0.02
N GLU A 200 0.37 17.45 0.59
CA GLU A 200 0.81 18.71 1.18
C GLU A 200 1.32 19.76 0.18
N GLU A 201 1.75 19.32 -1.00
CA GLU A 201 2.47 20.19 -1.95
C GLU A 201 1.93 20.15 -3.38
N GLY A 202 1.11 19.18 -3.74
CA GLY A 202 0.82 18.86 -5.13
C GLY A 202 2.05 18.31 -5.84
N ALA A 203 2.15 18.54 -7.15
CA ALA A 203 3.23 17.98 -7.96
C ALA A 203 4.60 18.59 -7.61
N THR A 204 5.58 17.74 -7.32
CA THR A 204 6.90 18.14 -6.83
C THR A 204 8.03 17.28 -7.40
N ILE A 205 9.26 17.73 -7.18
CA ILE A 205 10.49 17.06 -7.60
C ILE A 205 11.39 16.94 -6.38
N SER A 206 11.66 15.71 -5.96
CA SER A 206 12.46 15.38 -4.78
C SER A 206 13.79 14.71 -5.19
N ASN A 207 14.79 14.72 -4.29
CA ASN A 207 15.97 13.85 -4.45
C ASN A 207 15.56 12.39 -4.17
N LEU A 208 16.05 11.44 -4.97
CA LEU A 208 15.72 10.02 -4.76
C LEU A 208 16.14 9.53 -3.36
N ASP A 209 17.36 9.84 -2.91
CA ASP A 209 17.86 9.40 -1.59
C ASP A 209 16.99 9.93 -0.45
N TYR A 210 16.60 11.20 -0.55
CA TYR A 210 15.66 11.80 0.38
C TYR A 210 14.36 10.98 0.41
N THR A 211 13.73 10.71 -0.72
CA THR A 211 12.47 9.95 -0.75
C THR A 211 12.62 8.53 -0.19
N LEU A 212 13.70 7.82 -0.51
CA LEU A 212 13.90 6.44 -0.06
C LEU A 212 14.19 6.34 1.45
N GLU A 213 14.73 7.39 2.08
CA GLU A 213 15.01 7.44 3.52
C GLU A 213 13.81 7.88 4.38
N HIS A 214 12.76 8.44 3.79
CA HIS A 214 11.71 9.13 4.55
C HIS A 214 10.50 8.25 4.89
N GLY A 215 10.60 7.50 5.99
CA GLY A 215 9.44 6.97 6.71
C GLY A 215 8.64 5.89 5.97
N LEU A 216 9.32 5.12 5.12
CA LEU A 216 8.74 4.00 4.37
C LEU A 216 8.80 2.71 5.19
N GLY A 217 7.75 1.88 5.11
CA GLY A 217 7.79 0.51 5.64
C GLY A 217 7.88 -0.56 4.55
N ARG A 218 7.47 -0.21 3.32
CA ARG A 218 7.53 -1.08 2.14
C ARG A 218 7.66 -0.24 0.88
N ALA A 219 8.38 -0.76 -0.11
CA ALA A 219 8.44 -0.22 -1.46
C ALA A 219 8.51 -1.34 -2.51
N VAL A 220 7.89 -1.14 -3.67
CA VAL A 220 8.06 -2.00 -4.86
C VAL A 220 8.52 -1.12 -6.01
N LEU A 221 9.54 -1.57 -6.72
CA LEU A 221 10.05 -0.95 -7.94
C LEU A 221 9.48 -1.69 -9.15
N PHE A 222 8.85 -0.95 -10.05
CA PHE A 222 8.36 -1.42 -11.34
C PHE A 222 9.11 -0.76 -12.48
N ARG A 223 9.31 -1.50 -13.57
CA ARG A 223 9.96 -1.00 -14.78
C ARG A 223 9.14 -1.37 -16.00
N HIS A 224 8.84 -0.38 -16.81
CA HIS A 224 8.17 -0.60 -18.09
C HIS A 224 9.07 -1.40 -19.03
N ARG A 225 8.49 -2.33 -19.80
CA ARG A 225 9.26 -3.17 -20.73
C ARG A 225 9.87 -2.38 -21.89
N ASP A 226 9.18 -1.34 -22.36
CA ASP A 226 9.70 -0.40 -23.35
C ASP A 226 10.43 0.74 -22.62
N SER A 227 11.77 0.70 -22.68
CA SER A 227 12.64 1.69 -22.05
C SER A 227 12.53 3.08 -22.67
N ASP A 228 12.19 3.17 -23.95
CA ASP A 228 12.12 4.45 -24.65
C ASP A 228 10.84 5.20 -24.27
N ILE A 229 9.71 4.48 -24.14
CA ILE A 229 8.48 5.04 -23.58
C ILE A 229 8.72 5.48 -22.13
N ALA A 230 9.36 4.64 -21.31
CA ALA A 230 9.67 4.96 -19.91
C ALA A 230 10.52 6.23 -19.76
N ALA A 231 11.61 6.34 -20.51
CA ALA A 231 12.46 7.54 -20.48
C ALA A 231 11.69 8.79 -20.90
N ARG A 232 10.93 8.72 -22.00
CA ARG A 232 10.08 9.85 -22.45
C ARG A 232 9.00 10.23 -21.43
N ALA A 233 8.42 9.26 -20.72
CA ALA A 233 7.43 9.50 -19.67
C ALA A 233 8.04 10.31 -18.52
N ALA A 234 9.22 9.91 -18.06
CA ALA A 234 9.96 10.62 -17.02
C ALA A 234 10.31 12.05 -17.47
N ASP A 235 10.85 12.23 -18.67
CA ASP A 235 11.30 13.53 -19.18
C ASP A 235 10.14 14.51 -19.33
N LYS A 236 9.03 14.07 -19.93
CA LYS A 236 7.83 14.90 -20.11
C LYS A 236 7.27 15.35 -18.76
N MET A 237 7.19 14.44 -17.80
CA MET A 237 6.66 14.76 -16.48
C MET A 237 7.60 15.68 -15.70
N TYR A 238 8.91 15.44 -15.79
CA TYR A 238 9.92 16.31 -15.20
C TYR A 238 9.79 17.74 -15.72
N GLU A 239 9.68 17.92 -17.03
CA GLU A 239 9.53 19.25 -17.64
C GLU A 239 8.23 19.95 -17.25
N LYS A 240 7.11 19.20 -17.18
CA LYS A 240 5.82 19.73 -16.73
C LYS A 240 5.90 20.25 -15.29
N ILE A 241 6.36 19.43 -14.35
CA ILE A 241 6.44 19.80 -12.93
C ILE A 241 7.50 20.88 -12.71
N ARG A 242 8.63 20.82 -13.41
CA ARG A 242 9.65 21.87 -13.33
C ARG A 242 9.09 23.22 -13.78
N SER A 243 8.28 23.23 -14.83
CA SER A 243 7.68 24.46 -15.37
C SER A 243 6.60 25.03 -14.45
N SER A 244 5.76 24.19 -13.84
CA SER A 244 4.73 24.63 -12.88
C SER A 244 5.32 25.31 -11.64
N ARG A 245 6.54 24.92 -11.24
CA ARG A 245 7.22 25.46 -10.05
C ARG A 245 8.11 26.67 -10.32
N ARG A 246 8.25 27.13 -11.57
CA ARG A 246 8.99 28.37 -11.90
C ARG A 246 8.20 29.59 -11.46
N ARG A 247 8.89 30.72 -11.28
CA ARG A 247 8.22 32.02 -11.00
C ARG A 247 7.27 32.35 -12.16
N GLY A 248 5.98 32.50 -11.84
CA GLY A 248 4.93 32.74 -12.83
C GLY A 248 4.35 31.48 -13.49
N GLY A 249 4.82 30.29 -13.12
CA GLY A 249 4.21 29.02 -13.51
C GLY A 249 2.90 28.76 -12.75
N SER A 250 1.99 28.04 -13.39
CA SER A 250 0.75 27.56 -12.75
C SER A 250 1.07 26.33 -11.91
N HIS A 251 0.99 26.47 -10.59
CA HIS A 251 1.22 25.36 -9.66
C HIS A 251 0.20 24.23 -9.90
N ILE A 252 0.68 22.98 -9.88
CA ILE A 252 -0.17 21.79 -10.04
C ILE A 252 -0.51 21.28 -8.65
N PHE A 253 -1.75 21.48 -8.23
CA PHE A 253 -2.23 21.08 -6.92
C PHE A 253 -2.51 19.57 -6.81
N TYR A 254 -2.60 19.10 -5.57
CA TYR A 254 -3.05 17.75 -5.29
C TYR A 254 -4.54 17.62 -5.58
N ASP A 255 -4.90 16.62 -6.37
CA ASP A 255 -6.27 16.33 -6.75
C ASP A 255 -6.95 15.45 -5.68
N PHE A 256 -7.81 16.05 -4.86
CA PHE A 256 -8.58 15.35 -3.82
C PHE A 256 -9.83 14.63 -4.38
N THR A 257 -10.29 15.01 -5.58
CA THR A 257 -11.47 14.41 -6.23
C THR A 257 -11.21 12.97 -6.64
N MET A 258 -9.93 12.65 -6.86
CA MET A 258 -9.43 11.37 -7.36
C MET A 258 -9.96 11.03 -8.76
N GLU A 259 -10.46 12.01 -9.50
CA GLU A 259 -10.96 11.82 -10.86
C GLU A 259 -9.81 11.58 -11.85
N LEU A 260 -10.03 10.69 -12.82
CA LEU A 260 -9.02 10.39 -13.84
C LEU A 260 -9.05 11.33 -15.04
N ASN A 261 -10.12 12.11 -15.17
CA ASN A 261 -10.30 13.05 -16.27
C ASN A 261 -9.46 14.31 -16.04
N GLY A 262 -8.89 14.85 -17.12
CA GLY A 262 -8.05 16.03 -17.08
C GLY A 262 -6.71 15.84 -16.35
N TYR A 263 -5.80 16.80 -16.50
CA TYR A 263 -4.46 16.76 -15.89
C TYR A 263 -4.04 18.11 -15.29
N ASP A 264 -5.01 18.94 -14.89
CA ASP A 264 -4.76 20.25 -14.27
C ASP A 264 -4.35 20.11 -12.80
N GLU A 265 -4.92 19.12 -12.12
CA GLU A 265 -4.53 18.67 -10.78
C GLU A 265 -4.15 17.19 -10.84
N LEU A 266 -3.21 16.78 -9.97
CA LEU A 266 -2.66 15.43 -9.96
C LEU A 266 -2.63 14.87 -8.54
N PHE A 267 -3.14 13.66 -8.34
CA PHE A 267 -2.75 12.81 -7.22
C PHE A 267 -1.59 11.88 -7.61
N CYS A 268 -0.98 11.21 -6.64
CA CYS A 268 0.30 10.51 -6.81
C CYS A 268 0.37 9.57 -8.02
N SER A 269 -0.61 8.67 -8.18
CA SER A 269 -0.70 7.73 -9.31
C SER A 269 -1.19 8.39 -10.61
N LYS A 270 -1.95 9.50 -10.54
CA LYS A 270 -2.33 10.29 -11.74
C LYS A 270 -1.11 10.90 -12.44
N VAL A 271 -0.04 11.19 -11.69
CA VAL A 271 1.28 11.58 -12.26
C VAL A 271 1.80 10.49 -13.19
N ILE A 272 1.76 9.23 -12.76
CA ILE A 272 2.23 8.09 -13.56
C ILE A 272 1.34 7.89 -14.79
N ARG A 273 0.02 7.94 -14.60
CA ARG A 273 -0.97 7.87 -15.68
C ARG A 273 -0.68 8.90 -16.76
N GLU A 274 -0.55 10.18 -16.40
CA GLU A 274 -0.28 11.24 -17.36
C GLU A 274 1.07 11.05 -18.05
N ALA A 275 2.12 10.70 -17.30
CA ALA A 275 3.46 10.54 -17.85
C ALA A 275 3.46 9.50 -18.99
N TYR A 276 2.86 8.33 -18.76
CA TYR A 276 2.81 7.26 -19.75
C TYR A 276 1.79 7.53 -20.86
N ASP A 277 0.63 8.15 -20.57
CA ASP A 277 -0.32 8.62 -21.59
C ASP A 277 0.37 9.53 -22.61
N LYS A 278 1.00 10.60 -22.11
CA LYS A 278 1.62 11.62 -22.96
C LYS A 278 2.87 11.13 -23.68
N ALA A 279 3.64 10.21 -23.10
CA ALA A 279 4.84 9.66 -23.72
C ALA A 279 4.55 8.61 -24.79
N SER A 280 3.43 7.91 -24.66
CA SER A 280 2.99 6.87 -25.60
C SER A 280 2.01 7.40 -26.65
N GLY A 281 1.48 8.62 -26.48
CA GLY A 281 0.44 9.15 -27.36
C GLY A 281 -0.91 8.47 -27.14
N GLY A 282 -1.20 8.04 -25.92
CA GLY A 282 -2.44 7.34 -25.55
C GLY A 282 -2.40 5.81 -25.70
N LEU A 283 -1.26 5.22 -26.12
CA LEU A 283 -1.12 3.76 -26.26
C LEU A 283 -0.97 3.05 -24.90
N VAL A 284 -0.39 3.72 -23.91
CA VAL A 284 -0.23 3.21 -22.54
C VAL A 284 -1.14 4.02 -21.64
N MET A 285 -2.31 3.44 -21.31
CA MET A 285 -3.31 4.09 -20.46
C MET A 285 -3.47 3.37 -19.13
N LEU A 286 -2.90 3.94 -18.07
CA LEU A 286 -2.89 3.34 -16.73
C LEU A 286 -3.99 3.91 -15.84
N PRO A 287 -4.62 3.10 -14.96
CA PRO A 287 -4.40 1.67 -14.81
C PRO A 287 -5.23 0.87 -15.81
N THR A 288 -4.77 -0.34 -16.12
CA THR A 288 -5.52 -1.34 -16.89
C THR A 288 -6.73 -1.84 -16.09
N TYR A 289 -6.53 -2.01 -14.77
CA TYR A 289 -7.54 -2.45 -13.82
C TYR A 289 -7.71 -1.40 -12.72
N PRO A 290 -8.64 -0.45 -12.88
CA PRO A 290 -8.82 0.63 -11.91
C PRO A 290 -9.55 0.16 -10.65
N THR A 291 -9.17 0.73 -9.51
CA THR A 291 -9.94 0.60 -8.26
C THR A 291 -11.30 1.30 -8.38
N GLU A 292 -12.36 0.66 -7.89
CA GLU A 292 -13.69 1.28 -7.75
C GLU A 292 -13.95 1.76 -6.31
N PHE A 293 -14.78 2.80 -6.18
CA PHE A 293 -15.20 3.36 -4.88
C PHE A 293 -16.70 3.14 -4.59
N ARG A 294 -17.37 2.30 -5.38
CA ARG A 294 -18.83 2.15 -5.31
C ARG A 294 -19.33 1.52 -4.02
N THR A 295 -18.56 0.59 -3.45
CA THR A 295 -18.85 -0.08 -2.18
C THR A 295 -18.35 0.72 -0.98
N SER A 296 -17.43 1.66 -1.19
CA SER A 296 -16.82 2.46 -0.13
C SER A 296 -17.85 3.34 0.61
N PRO A 297 -17.63 3.66 1.90
CA PRO A 297 -18.55 4.47 2.68
C PRO A 297 -18.67 5.89 2.10
N ARG A 298 -19.78 6.19 1.41
CA ARG A 298 -20.01 7.47 0.70
C ARG A 298 -19.87 8.69 1.59
N ASP A 299 -20.43 8.63 2.80
CA ASP A 299 -20.26 9.71 3.80
C ASP A 299 -18.78 10.01 4.07
N PHE A 300 -17.91 9.00 4.13
CA PHE A 300 -16.49 9.23 4.34
C PHE A 300 -15.83 9.83 3.11
N LEU A 301 -16.11 9.30 1.92
CA LEU A 301 -15.58 9.81 0.65
C LEU A 301 -15.92 11.29 0.45
N ASP A 302 -17.17 11.67 0.68
CA ASP A 302 -17.63 13.05 0.60
C ASP A 302 -16.89 13.97 1.57
N TRP A 303 -16.60 13.47 2.77
CA TRP A 303 -15.85 14.21 3.78
C TRP A 303 -14.38 14.43 3.40
N ILE A 304 -13.74 13.46 2.75
CA ILE A 304 -12.35 13.59 2.31
C ILE A 304 -12.22 14.28 0.94
N GLY A 305 -13.34 14.46 0.23
CA GLY A 305 -13.42 15.20 -1.04
C GLY A 305 -13.32 14.31 -2.29
N VAL A 306 -13.44 12.99 -2.14
CA VAL A 306 -13.41 12.04 -3.27
C VAL A 306 -14.77 12.02 -3.94
N THR A 307 -14.81 12.34 -5.24
CA THR A 307 -16.03 12.33 -6.07
C THR A 307 -15.99 11.24 -7.14
N ALA A 308 -14.81 10.67 -7.41
CA ALA A 308 -14.64 9.60 -8.37
C ALA A 308 -15.40 8.32 -7.96
N ASP A 309 -15.98 7.64 -8.94
CA ASP A 309 -16.45 6.25 -8.79
C ASP A 309 -15.36 5.22 -9.10
N VAL A 310 -14.41 5.60 -9.95
CA VAL A 310 -13.33 4.77 -10.46
C VAL A 310 -12.07 5.63 -10.49
N SER A 311 -10.95 5.09 -10.00
CA SER A 311 -9.69 5.82 -9.93
C SER A 311 -8.48 4.91 -10.09
N PHE A 312 -7.30 5.48 -9.93
CA PHE A 312 -6.02 4.79 -9.99
C PHE A 312 -5.42 4.74 -8.59
N ALA A 313 -5.60 3.63 -7.88
CA ALA A 313 -4.89 3.41 -6.62
C ALA A 313 -3.44 2.98 -6.89
N PRO A 314 -2.47 3.33 -6.03
CA PRO A 314 -1.10 2.84 -6.15
C PRO A 314 -0.98 1.32 -6.27
N GLY A 315 -1.90 0.58 -5.65
CA GLY A 315 -1.98 -0.89 -5.75
C GLY A 315 -2.30 -1.40 -7.15
N ASP A 316 -2.90 -0.61 -8.03
CA ASP A 316 -3.28 -1.06 -9.38
C ASP A 316 -2.05 -1.35 -10.26
N MET A 317 -0.89 -0.73 -9.96
CA MET A 317 0.40 -1.05 -10.58
C MET A 317 0.77 -2.54 -10.47
N GLU A 318 0.21 -3.23 -9.48
CA GLU A 318 0.42 -4.66 -9.27
C GLU A 318 -0.17 -5.56 -10.37
N LEU A 319 -1.04 -5.04 -11.21
CA LEU A 319 -1.64 -5.79 -12.30
C LEU A 319 -1.18 -5.31 -13.67
N GLU A 320 -0.33 -4.29 -13.75
CA GLU A 320 0.12 -3.74 -15.03
C GLU A 320 1.13 -4.69 -15.70
N THR A 321 0.67 -5.45 -16.69
CA THR A 321 1.47 -6.45 -17.41
C THR A 321 2.55 -5.87 -18.31
N GLN A 322 2.45 -4.57 -18.64
CA GLN A 322 3.49 -3.82 -19.34
C GLN A 322 4.69 -3.46 -18.44
N PHE A 323 4.60 -3.72 -17.13
CA PHE A 323 5.64 -3.46 -16.15
C PHE A 323 6.14 -4.75 -15.49
N ASP A 324 7.45 -4.86 -15.34
CA ASP A 324 8.08 -5.91 -14.54
C ASP A 324 8.32 -5.42 -13.10
N ALA A 325 8.07 -6.30 -12.12
CA ALA A 325 8.36 -6.04 -10.72
C ALA A 325 9.84 -6.32 -10.44
N ILE A 326 10.64 -5.27 -10.33
CA ILE A 326 12.11 -5.33 -10.32
C ILE A 326 12.67 -5.68 -8.95
N ALA A 327 12.11 -5.07 -7.91
CA ALA A 327 12.53 -5.31 -6.54
C ALA A 327 11.38 -5.00 -5.61
N GLU A 328 11.33 -5.70 -4.49
CA GLU A 328 10.46 -5.36 -3.38
C GLU A 328 11.25 -5.30 -2.08
N TRP A 329 11.11 -4.18 -1.40
CA TRP A 329 11.78 -3.88 -0.16
C TRP A 329 10.79 -3.74 1.00
N ARG A 330 11.22 -4.18 2.18
CA ARG A 330 10.50 -4.01 3.45
C ARG A 330 11.46 -3.63 4.57
N ASP A 331 10.96 -2.87 5.53
CA ASP A 331 11.55 -2.77 6.86
C ASP A 331 10.74 -3.65 7.82
N TYR A 332 11.24 -4.86 8.12
CA TYR A 332 10.52 -5.83 8.95
C TYR A 332 10.27 -5.36 10.39
N ARG A 333 11.00 -4.33 10.85
CA ARG A 333 10.77 -3.68 12.14
C ARG A 333 9.52 -2.79 12.13
N LYS A 334 8.87 -2.65 10.97
CA LYS A 334 7.67 -1.82 10.74
C LYS A 334 6.51 -2.58 10.10
N THR A 335 6.71 -3.78 9.56
CA THR A 335 5.66 -4.52 8.85
C THR A 335 4.49 -4.90 9.75
N SER A 336 4.75 -5.32 11.00
CA SER A 336 3.69 -5.59 11.98
C SER A 336 2.81 -4.36 12.21
N ARG A 337 3.43 -3.18 12.42
CA ARG A 337 2.69 -1.92 12.55
C ARG A 337 1.81 -1.66 11.33
N MET A 338 2.34 -1.81 10.12
CA MET A 338 1.55 -1.61 8.88
C MET A 338 0.37 -2.59 8.81
N ARG A 339 0.61 -3.88 9.06
CA ARG A 339 -0.39 -4.94 9.05
C ARG A 339 -1.52 -4.66 10.05
N LEU A 340 -1.19 -4.29 11.29
CA LEU A 340 -2.20 -3.95 12.29
C LEU A 340 -3.03 -2.72 11.90
N MET A 341 -2.40 -1.65 11.41
CA MET A 341 -3.12 -0.45 10.96
C MET A 341 -4.03 -0.73 9.77
N ASP A 342 -3.57 -1.55 8.83
CA ASP A 342 -4.36 -1.99 7.69
C ASP A 342 -5.61 -2.75 8.14
N MET A 343 -5.48 -3.70 9.06
CA MET A 343 -6.62 -4.47 9.59
C MET A 343 -7.59 -3.62 10.40
N VAL A 344 -7.09 -2.63 11.15
CA VAL A 344 -7.95 -1.63 11.80
C VAL A 344 -8.76 -0.86 10.75
N MET A 345 -8.11 -0.37 9.68
CA MET A 345 -8.82 0.37 8.62
C MET A 345 -9.88 -0.47 7.92
N VAL A 346 -9.58 -1.73 7.60
CA VAL A 346 -10.56 -2.67 7.01
C VAL A 346 -11.81 -2.72 7.88
N LYS A 347 -11.66 -2.97 9.18
CA LYS A 347 -12.81 -3.06 10.09
C LYS A 347 -13.52 -1.72 10.28
N LEU A 348 -12.81 -0.59 10.33
CA LEU A 348 -13.46 0.71 10.40
C LEU A 348 -14.36 0.94 9.18
N PHE A 349 -13.89 0.66 7.96
CA PHE A 349 -14.69 0.84 6.76
C PHE A 349 -15.84 -0.18 6.67
N GLU A 350 -15.61 -1.43 7.04
CA GLU A 350 -16.67 -2.44 7.14
C GLU A 350 -17.78 -2.02 8.11
N TRP A 351 -17.43 -1.47 9.28
CA TRP A 351 -18.41 -0.96 10.25
C TRP A 351 -19.20 0.22 9.70
N MET A 352 -18.56 1.10 8.92
CA MET A 352 -19.25 2.21 8.27
C MET A 352 -20.19 1.74 7.17
N GLU A 353 -19.75 0.79 6.35
CA GLU A 353 -20.49 0.28 5.19
C GLU A 353 -21.66 -0.62 5.59
N HIS A 354 -21.44 -1.57 6.50
CA HIS A 354 -22.40 -2.64 6.79
C HIS A 354 -23.09 -2.53 8.14
N GLN A 355 -22.52 -1.75 9.07
CA GLN A 355 -23.02 -1.67 10.45
C GLN A 355 -23.58 -0.29 10.82
N GLY A 356 -23.64 0.64 9.85
CA GLY A 356 -24.28 1.95 10.00
C GLY A 356 -23.50 2.92 10.89
N TYR A 357 -22.18 2.75 11.02
CA TYR A 357 -21.34 3.72 11.71
C TYR A 357 -21.05 4.94 10.83
N VAL A 358 -21.17 6.13 11.40
CA VAL A 358 -20.84 7.39 10.73
C VAL A 358 -19.95 8.26 11.62
N PHE A 359 -19.08 9.07 11.00
CA PHE A 359 -18.29 10.03 11.75
C PHE A 359 -19.16 11.15 12.30
N ARG A 360 -19.09 11.37 13.61
CA ARG A 360 -19.81 12.46 14.29
C ARG A 360 -18.79 13.44 14.89
N PRO A 361 -18.53 14.59 14.23
CA PRO A 361 -17.52 15.54 14.67
C PRO A 361 -17.91 16.16 16.03
N GLY A 362 -16.98 16.12 16.98
CA GLY A 362 -17.08 16.90 18.22
C GLY A 362 -16.74 18.38 18.02
N LEU A 363 -16.85 19.19 19.07
CA LEU A 363 -16.54 20.63 19.03
C LEU A 363 -15.10 20.91 18.55
N GLY A 364 -14.12 20.12 19.03
CA GLY A 364 -12.72 20.27 18.61
C GLY A 364 -12.50 20.01 17.12
N ILE A 365 -13.18 19.01 16.55
CA ILE A 365 -13.09 18.72 15.11
C ILE A 365 -13.73 19.84 14.29
N ARG A 366 -14.87 20.39 14.73
CA ARG A 366 -15.49 21.54 14.05
C ARG A 366 -14.58 22.76 14.04
N LEU A 367 -13.86 23.01 15.14
CA LEU A 367 -12.86 24.08 15.22
C LEU A 367 -11.67 23.81 14.28
N ILE A 368 -11.15 22.58 14.24
CA ILE A 368 -10.10 22.18 13.30
C ILE A 368 -10.56 22.35 11.85
N SER A 369 -11.78 21.94 11.51
CA SER A 369 -12.30 22.12 10.17
C SER A 369 -12.45 23.58 9.76
N PHE A 370 -12.81 24.47 10.69
CA PHE A 370 -12.95 25.89 10.40
C PHE A 370 -11.61 26.65 10.36
N PHE A 371 -10.71 26.35 11.30
CA PHE A 371 -9.45 27.07 11.49
C PHE A 371 -8.20 26.32 10.97
N GLY A 372 -8.32 25.10 10.44
CA GLY A 372 -7.19 24.25 10.08
C GLY A 372 -6.23 24.88 9.06
N LYS A 373 -6.76 25.71 8.13
CA LYS A 373 -5.97 26.52 7.18
C LYS A 373 -5.25 27.70 7.82
N LEU A 374 -5.75 28.13 8.98
CA LEU A 374 -5.27 29.24 9.79
C LEU A 374 -4.68 28.67 11.08
N SER A 375 -3.80 27.66 10.97
CA SER A 375 -3.23 26.91 12.11
C SER A 375 -2.62 27.81 13.19
N GLY A 376 -2.22 29.05 12.85
CA GLY A 376 -1.82 30.10 13.78
C GLY A 376 -2.85 30.42 14.87
N TYR A 377 -4.15 30.33 14.56
CA TYR A 377 -5.28 30.71 15.43
C TYR A 377 -5.84 29.55 16.28
N LEU A 378 -5.37 28.32 16.08
CA LEU A 378 -5.76 27.19 16.92
C LEU A 378 -5.08 27.28 18.30
N PRO A 379 -5.73 26.86 19.40
CA PRO A 379 -5.06 26.57 20.66
C PRO A 379 -3.95 25.52 20.49
N ASN A 380 -2.85 25.62 21.26
CA ASN A 380 -1.67 24.74 21.12
C ASN A 380 -2.02 23.24 21.16
N PHE A 381 -2.90 22.81 22.07
CA PHE A 381 -3.31 21.40 22.15
C PHE A 381 -3.99 20.88 20.86
N LEU A 382 -4.72 21.75 20.14
CA LEU A 382 -5.30 21.40 18.84
C LEU A 382 -4.27 21.44 17.71
N LYS A 383 -3.22 22.26 17.82
CA LYS A 383 -2.09 22.26 16.87
C LYS A 383 -1.27 20.98 17.00
N ASP A 384 -0.99 20.55 18.23
CA ASP A 384 -0.24 19.31 18.50
C ASP A 384 -1.04 18.10 18.02
N PHE A 385 -2.35 18.10 18.28
CA PHE A 385 -3.26 17.08 17.77
C PHE A 385 -3.32 17.05 16.24
N LEU A 386 -3.42 18.22 15.59
CA LEU A 386 -3.47 18.34 14.14
C LEU A 386 -2.15 17.91 13.50
N SER A 387 -0.99 18.32 14.06
CA SER A 387 0.32 17.96 13.51
C SER A 387 0.62 16.46 13.61
N PHE A 388 0.07 15.79 14.61
CA PHE A 388 0.14 14.33 14.74
C PHE A 388 -0.61 13.61 13.61
N ALA A 389 -1.81 14.09 13.25
CA ALA A 389 -2.64 13.52 12.18
C ALA A 389 -2.24 14.00 10.77
N ILE A 390 -1.88 15.28 10.62
CA ILE A 390 -1.53 15.99 9.38
C ILE A 390 -0.34 16.92 9.69
N PRO A 391 0.90 16.51 9.40
CA PRO A 391 2.09 17.30 9.71
C PRO A 391 2.11 18.68 9.04
N LYS A 392 1.55 18.76 7.83
CA LYS A 392 1.47 19.99 7.03
C LYS A 392 0.13 20.03 6.30
N VAL A 393 -0.68 21.05 6.59
CA VAL A 393 -2.00 21.23 5.96
C VAL A 393 -1.81 21.90 4.59
N PRO A 394 -2.33 21.33 3.49
CA PRO A 394 -2.24 21.94 2.17
C PRO A 394 -3.16 23.16 2.06
N SER A 395 -2.79 24.13 1.22
CA SER A 395 -3.62 25.33 1.01
C SER A 395 -4.96 25.02 0.32
N ASN A 396 -5.00 24.03 -0.59
CA ASN A 396 -6.19 23.65 -1.34
C ASN A 396 -7.05 22.57 -0.65
N MET A 397 -6.59 21.95 0.44
CA MET A 397 -7.38 20.93 1.17
C MET A 397 -8.57 21.57 1.88
N GLU A 398 -9.76 21.00 1.76
CA GLU A 398 -10.95 21.54 2.43
C GLU A 398 -10.96 21.30 3.95
N GLY A 399 -11.63 22.19 4.70
CA GLY A 399 -11.75 22.08 6.14
C GLY A 399 -12.40 20.77 6.61
N LYS A 400 -13.40 20.28 5.86
CA LYS A 400 -14.04 18.98 6.13
C LYS A 400 -13.04 17.83 5.98
N THR A 401 -12.19 17.84 4.96
CA THR A 401 -11.14 16.84 4.74
C THR A 401 -10.16 16.78 5.91
N ILE A 402 -9.70 17.94 6.40
CA ILE A 402 -8.83 18.05 7.58
C ILE A 402 -9.52 17.39 8.80
N GLY A 403 -10.81 17.68 9.00
CA GLY A 403 -11.60 17.13 10.10
C GLY A 403 -11.77 15.62 10.02
N ALA A 404 -12.06 15.08 8.83
CA ALA A 404 -12.20 13.64 8.61
C ALA A 404 -10.91 12.88 8.87
N ILE A 405 -9.78 13.37 8.35
CA ILE A 405 -8.48 12.78 8.61
C ILE A 405 -8.17 12.74 10.12
N ALA A 406 -8.44 13.84 10.83
CA ALA A 406 -8.23 13.91 12.27
C ALA A 406 -9.14 12.94 13.05
N MET A 407 -10.42 12.81 12.65
CA MET A 407 -11.36 11.86 13.25
C MET A 407 -10.96 10.41 13.00
N LEU A 408 -10.52 10.10 11.78
CA LEU A 408 -10.05 8.77 11.38
C LEU A 408 -8.85 8.36 12.22
N HIS A 409 -7.82 9.20 12.25
CA HIS A 409 -6.61 8.98 13.03
C HIS A 409 -6.94 8.73 14.51
N SER A 410 -7.79 9.58 15.10
CA SER A 410 -8.15 9.49 16.52
C SER A 410 -9.01 8.29 16.87
N THR A 411 -9.78 7.79 15.90
CA THR A 411 -10.56 6.56 16.08
C THR A 411 -9.68 5.32 15.94
N ALA A 412 -8.72 5.36 15.02
CA ALA A 412 -7.87 4.22 14.67
C ALA A 412 -6.72 3.99 15.66
N GLU A 413 -6.08 5.05 16.14
CA GLU A 413 -4.88 4.95 16.98
C GLU A 413 -5.09 4.14 18.27
N PRO A 414 -6.19 4.32 19.03
CA PRO A 414 -6.44 3.49 20.22
C PRO A 414 -6.60 2.01 19.89
N LEU A 415 -7.30 1.66 18.79
CA LEU A 415 -7.49 0.27 18.36
C LEU A 415 -6.16 -0.36 17.97
N TYR A 416 -5.34 0.37 17.21
CA TYR A 416 -3.99 -0.06 16.85
C TYR A 416 -3.12 -0.30 18.08
N GLN A 417 -3.13 0.59 19.06
CA GLN A 417 -2.32 0.44 20.27
C GLN A 417 -2.75 -0.76 21.12
N GLU A 418 -4.05 -1.06 21.21
CA GLU A 418 -4.53 -2.28 21.88
C GLU A 418 -4.11 -3.54 21.13
N LEU A 419 -4.29 -3.59 19.80
CA LEU A 419 -3.83 -4.72 18.98
C LEU A 419 -2.33 -4.95 19.12
N ARG A 420 -1.53 -3.88 19.17
CA ARG A 420 -0.08 -3.98 19.37
C ARG A 420 0.28 -4.64 20.69
N LYS A 421 -0.46 -4.34 21.77
CA LYS A 421 -0.24 -5.01 23.09
C LYS A 421 -0.53 -6.50 23.00
N ILE A 422 -1.62 -6.87 22.33
CA ILE A 422 -2.04 -8.28 22.20
C ILE A 422 -1.06 -9.03 21.30
N GLU A 423 -0.62 -8.41 20.20
CA GLU A 423 0.39 -9.00 19.31
C GLU A 423 1.72 -9.22 20.04
N ASN A 424 2.20 -8.24 20.80
CA ASN A 424 3.41 -8.39 21.60
C ASN A 424 3.28 -9.52 22.64
N ALA A 425 2.10 -9.66 23.27
CA ALA A 425 1.84 -10.77 24.20
C ALA A 425 1.88 -12.12 23.46
N SER A 426 1.28 -12.22 22.28
CA SER A 426 1.34 -13.42 21.44
C SER A 426 2.76 -13.78 21.05
N ILE A 427 3.57 -12.81 20.63
CA ILE A 427 4.98 -13.02 20.28
C ILE A 427 5.77 -13.50 21.50
N ASN A 428 5.61 -12.88 22.66
CA ASN A 428 6.33 -13.28 23.87
C ASN A 428 5.92 -14.67 24.39
N GLN A 429 4.65 -15.04 24.25
CA GLN A 429 4.13 -16.30 24.78
C GLN A 429 4.29 -17.47 23.81
N HIS A 430 4.16 -17.22 22.51
CA HIS A 430 4.05 -18.25 21.48
C HIS A 430 5.08 -18.11 20.36
N ASN A 431 5.99 -17.13 20.42
CA ASN A 431 7.01 -16.84 19.40
C ASN A 431 6.42 -16.61 18.00
N ARG A 432 5.20 -16.07 17.92
CA ARG A 432 4.47 -15.79 16.67
C ARG A 432 3.53 -14.59 16.78
N PRO A 433 3.33 -13.84 15.67
CA PRO A 433 2.37 -12.74 15.63
C PRO A 433 0.93 -13.26 15.64
N LEU A 434 -0.03 -12.35 15.74
CA LEU A 434 -1.44 -12.71 15.61
C LEU A 434 -1.77 -13.06 14.16
N HIS A 435 -2.55 -14.12 13.99
CA HIS A 435 -3.17 -14.43 12.71
C HIS A 435 -4.21 -13.35 12.35
N PRO A 436 -4.37 -12.97 11.07
CA PRO A 436 -5.40 -12.02 10.63
C PRO A 436 -6.81 -12.27 11.20
N PHE A 437 -7.26 -13.53 11.22
CA PHE A 437 -8.56 -13.87 11.80
C PHE A 437 -8.67 -13.54 13.29
N GLN A 438 -7.62 -13.75 14.08
CA GLN A 438 -7.62 -13.41 15.50
C GLN A 438 -7.73 -11.89 15.72
N ILE A 439 -7.12 -11.10 14.81
CA ILE A 439 -7.21 -9.64 14.84
C ILE A 439 -8.63 -9.19 14.53
N TYR A 440 -9.27 -9.76 13.50
CA TYR A 440 -10.65 -9.43 13.16
C TYR A 440 -11.65 -9.86 14.22
N GLU A 441 -11.52 -11.07 14.79
CA GLU A 441 -12.33 -11.53 15.91
C GLU A 441 -12.24 -10.58 17.10
N TYR A 442 -11.04 -10.12 17.44
CA TYR A 442 -10.84 -9.14 18.51
C TYR A 442 -11.53 -7.81 18.19
N LEU A 443 -11.35 -7.28 16.98
CA LEU A 443 -11.97 -6.01 16.56
C LEU A 443 -13.50 -6.11 16.56
N ASP A 444 -14.07 -7.22 16.11
CA ASP A 444 -15.52 -7.46 16.17
C ASP A 444 -16.04 -7.59 17.60
N GLU A 445 -15.28 -8.22 18.50
CA GLU A 445 -15.62 -8.21 19.92
C GLU A 445 -15.54 -6.81 20.53
N PHE A 446 -14.54 -6.02 20.14
CA PHE A 446 -14.40 -4.63 20.56
C PHE A 446 -15.61 -3.80 20.12
N GLU A 447 -16.02 -3.90 18.86
CA GLU A 447 -17.21 -3.21 18.32
C GLU A 447 -18.46 -3.54 19.13
N ARG A 448 -18.72 -4.84 19.38
CA ARG A 448 -19.91 -5.27 20.13
C ARG A 448 -19.95 -4.70 21.54
N LYS A 449 -18.80 -4.55 22.18
CA LYS A 449 -18.67 -3.96 23.54
C LYS A 449 -18.73 -2.43 23.54
N ALA A 450 -18.48 -1.78 22.40
CA ALA A 450 -18.41 -0.34 22.28
C ALA A 450 -19.79 0.35 22.34
N ASN A 451 -20.89 -0.41 22.39
CA ASN A 451 -22.26 0.07 22.51
C ASN A 451 -22.60 1.18 21.48
N GLY A 452 -22.19 0.97 20.22
CA GLY A 452 -22.48 1.88 19.11
C GLY A 452 -21.59 3.13 19.07
N LYS A 453 -20.47 3.18 19.81
CA LYS A 453 -19.53 4.31 19.78
C LYS A 453 -18.06 3.86 19.84
N ILE A 454 -17.31 4.11 18.77
CA ILE A 454 -15.87 3.82 18.68
C ILE A 454 -15.16 5.10 18.28
N GLY A 455 -14.51 5.77 19.24
CA GLY A 455 -13.89 7.08 19.00
C GLY A 455 -14.90 8.11 18.47
N TYR A 456 -14.69 8.56 17.22
CA TYR A 456 -15.59 9.48 16.51
C TYR A 456 -16.66 8.78 15.66
N LEU A 457 -16.58 7.46 15.48
CA LEU A 457 -17.64 6.68 14.85
C LEU A 457 -18.78 6.46 15.83
N LYS A 458 -20.00 6.71 15.37
CA LYS A 458 -21.23 6.40 16.10
C LYS A 458 -22.23 5.73 15.18
N LYS A 459 -22.92 4.71 15.70
CA LYS A 459 -24.03 4.07 15.01
C LYS A 459 -25.14 5.11 14.77
N ALA A 460 -25.59 5.19 13.52
CA ALA A 460 -26.53 6.21 13.06
C ALA A 460 -27.89 6.15 13.77
#